data_AF-A0A2V7GP03-F1
#
_entry.id   AF-A0A2V7GP03-F1
#
_cell.length_a   1.000
_cell.length_b   1.000
_cell.length_c   1.000
_cell.angle_alpha   90.00
_cell.angle_beta   90.00
_cell.angle_gamma   90.00
#
_symmetry.space_group_name_H-M   'P 1'
#
loop_
_entity.id
_entity.type
_entity.pdbx_description
1 polymer ?
#
loop_
_entity_poly.entity_id
_entity_poly.type
_entity_poly.pdbx_seq_one_letter_code
_entity_poly.pdbx_strand_id
1 'polypeptide(L)'
;MGVDPCPDRRSGFAAEVKEARTYEKLEEGLAAGCDLAVVASPNAFHLEQALACARAGLHLFIEKPLAVSAAGVKELADEVESRKLTVLMGSNWKF
;
A
#
# COMPACT_ATOMS: atom_id res chain seq x y z
N MET A 1 -4.59 10.64 -0.39
CA MET A 1 -5.21 10.21 0.89
C MET A 1 -4.19 9.44 1.70
N GLY A 2 -4.36 9.34 3.02
CA GLY A 2 -3.46 8.59 3.91
C GLY A 2 -4.22 7.61 4.78
N VAL A 3 -3.64 6.43 5.04
CA VAL A 3 -4.20 5.43 5.96
C VAL A 3 -3.13 5.09 6.98
N ASP A 4 -3.42 5.29 8.25
CA ASP A 4 -2.54 4.88 9.36
C ASP A 4 -3.39 4.74 10.62
N PRO A 5 -3.26 3.67 11.44
CA PRO A 5 -4.06 3.52 12.66
C PRO A 5 -3.73 4.58 13.73
N CYS A 6 -2.56 5.22 13.68
CA CYS A 6 -2.14 6.24 14.63
C CYS A 6 -2.71 7.63 14.26
N PRO A 7 -3.52 8.27 15.13
CA PRO A 7 -4.14 9.55 14.84
C PRO A 7 -3.12 10.69 14.63
N ASP A 8 -1.99 10.66 15.35
CA ASP A 8 -0.94 11.67 15.20
C ASP A 8 -0.27 11.60 13.82
N ARG A 9 -0.04 10.39 13.32
CA ARG A 9 0.52 10.18 11.96
C ARG A 9 -0.45 10.65 10.88
N ARG A 10 -1.75 10.36 11.03
CA ARG A 10 -2.79 10.88 10.13
C ARG A 10 -2.82 12.41 10.15
N SER A 11 -2.74 13.01 11.32
CA SER A 11 -2.76 14.47 11.49
C SER A 11 -1.51 15.13 10.88
N GLY A 12 -0.32 14.55 11.08
CA GLY A 12 0.92 15.01 10.45
C GLY A 12 0.86 14.93 8.92
N PHE A 13 0.39 13.80 8.37
CA PHE A 13 0.22 13.65 6.93
C PHE A 13 -0.75 14.68 6.34
N ALA A 14 -1.89 14.92 7.01
CA ALA A 14 -2.88 15.90 6.56
C ALA A 14 -2.37 17.36 6.65
N ALA A 15 -1.40 17.64 7.52
CA ALA A 15 -0.77 18.97 7.61
C ALA A 15 0.24 19.21 6.48
N GLU A 16 0.94 18.18 6.02
CA GLU A 16 1.94 18.27 4.94
C GLU A 16 1.31 18.17 3.54
N VAL A 17 0.25 17.39 3.39
CA VAL A 17 -0.39 17.11 2.10
C VAL A 17 -1.71 17.87 1.97
N LYS A 18 -1.74 18.84 1.07
CA LYS A 18 -2.92 19.68 0.81
C LYS A 18 -4.15 18.83 0.47
N GLU A 19 -5.26 19.10 1.16
CA GLU A 19 -6.58 18.46 0.93
C GLU A 19 -6.57 16.92 1.08
N ALA A 20 -5.58 16.38 1.80
CA ALA A 20 -5.51 14.95 2.05
C ALA A 20 -6.65 14.48 2.98
N ARG A 21 -7.51 13.60 2.44
CA ARG A 21 -8.38 12.76 3.26
C ARG A 21 -7.53 11.70 3.98
N THR A 22 -7.84 11.44 5.24
CA THR A 22 -7.19 10.39 6.03
C THR A 22 -8.20 9.42 6.60
N TYR A 23 -7.79 8.17 6.72
CA TYR A 23 -8.61 7.06 7.20
C TYR A 23 -7.84 6.25 8.22
N GLU A 24 -8.56 5.66 9.18
CA GLU A 24 -7.94 4.81 10.19
C GLU A 24 -7.70 3.40 9.65
N LYS A 25 -8.64 2.92 8.84
CA LYS A 25 -8.66 1.55 8.32
C LYS A 25 -8.40 1.53 6.82
N LEU A 26 -7.74 0.47 6.35
CA LEU A 26 -7.42 0.31 4.95
C LEU A 26 -8.68 0.22 4.09
N GLU A 27 -9.71 -0.46 4.59
CA GLU A 27 -10.98 -0.66 3.89
C GLU A 27 -11.69 0.67 3.60
N GLU A 28 -11.62 1.62 4.54
CA GLU A 28 -12.16 2.98 4.37
C GLU A 28 -11.43 3.74 3.27
N GLY A 29 -10.09 3.62 3.23
CA GLY A 29 -9.27 4.19 2.17
C GLY A 29 -9.55 3.58 0.80
N LEU A 30 -9.65 2.25 0.73
CA LEU A 30 -9.99 1.54 -0.51
C LEU A 30 -11.38 1.92 -1.03
N ALA A 31 -12.37 2.05 -0.15
CA ALA A 31 -13.74 2.46 -0.51
C ALA A 31 -13.79 3.90 -1.05
N ALA A 32 -12.86 4.77 -0.65
CA ALA A 32 -12.77 6.13 -1.16
C ALA A 32 -12.23 6.21 -2.60
N GLY A 33 -11.57 5.15 -3.09
CA GLY A 33 -11.06 5.01 -4.46
C GLY A 33 -9.75 5.75 -4.73
N CYS A 34 -8.78 5.04 -5.30
CA CYS A 34 -7.56 5.60 -5.89
C CYS A 34 -7.01 4.66 -6.97
N ASP A 35 -6.08 5.17 -7.78
CA ASP A 35 -5.47 4.39 -8.88
C ASP A 35 -4.24 3.58 -8.44
N LEU A 36 -3.56 4.04 -7.37
CA LEU A 36 -2.31 3.47 -6.87
C LEU A 36 -2.25 3.54 -5.34
N ALA A 37 -1.69 2.49 -4.73
CA ALA A 37 -1.33 2.44 -3.32
C ALA A 37 0.19 2.48 -3.13
N VAL A 38 0.65 3.33 -2.19
CA VAL A 38 2.02 3.30 -1.67
C VAL A 38 1.97 2.59 -0.31
N VAL A 39 2.51 1.38 -0.26
CA VAL A 39 2.55 0.53 0.93
C VAL A 39 3.90 0.75 1.62
N ALA A 40 3.90 1.56 2.68
CA ALA A 40 5.07 1.95 3.46
C ALA A 40 4.86 1.75 4.98
N SER A 41 4.02 0.79 5.35
CA SER A 41 3.80 0.38 6.74
C SER A 41 5.00 -0.42 7.29
N PRO A 42 4.99 -0.91 8.53
CA PRO A 42 5.94 -1.94 8.93
C PRO A 42 5.85 -3.17 8.01
N ASN A 43 7.00 -3.75 7.67
CA ASN A 43 7.14 -4.84 6.69
C ASN A 43 6.32 -6.10 7.00
N ALA A 44 5.94 -6.32 8.25
CA ALA A 44 5.06 -7.41 8.67
C ALA A 44 3.65 -7.30 8.03
N PHE A 45 3.22 -6.10 7.66
CA PHE A 45 1.89 -5.85 7.09
C PHE A 45 1.89 -5.61 5.57
N HIS A 46 3.06 -5.44 4.95
CA HIS A 46 3.18 -5.11 3.52
C HIS A 46 2.40 -6.08 2.63
N LEU A 47 2.57 -7.38 2.84
CA LEU A 47 1.99 -8.38 1.96
C LEU A 47 0.46 -8.42 2.04
N GLU A 48 -0.09 -8.39 3.25
CA GLU A 48 -1.55 -8.40 3.47
C GLU A 48 -2.18 -7.14 2.85
N GLN A 49 -1.59 -5.98 3.10
CA GLN A 49 -2.08 -4.70 2.57
C GLN A 49 -1.93 -4.62 1.05
N ALA A 50 -0.80 -5.08 0.50
CA ALA A 50 -0.57 -5.14 -0.94
C ALA A 50 -1.58 -6.06 -1.64
N LEU A 51 -1.90 -7.23 -1.05
CA LEU A 51 -2.94 -8.12 -1.56
C LEU A 51 -4.33 -7.46 -1.54
N ALA A 52 -4.68 -6.77 -0.45
CA ALA A 52 -5.95 -6.04 -0.37
C ALA A 52 -6.05 -4.96 -1.46
N CYS A 53 -4.99 -4.17 -1.64
CA CYS A 53 -4.91 -3.16 -2.70
C CYS A 53 -4.95 -3.77 -4.11
N ALA A 54 -4.21 -4.86 -4.36
CA ALA A 54 -4.22 -5.55 -5.65
C ALA A 54 -5.61 -6.09 -5.99
N ARG A 55 -6.30 -6.71 -5.02
CA ARG A 55 -7.68 -7.21 -5.17
C ARG A 55 -8.68 -6.09 -5.46
N ALA A 56 -8.43 -4.89 -4.93
CA ALA A 56 -9.18 -3.68 -5.25
C ALA A 56 -8.82 -3.06 -6.61
N GLY A 57 -7.83 -3.62 -7.32
CA GLY A 57 -7.44 -3.19 -8.67
C GLY A 57 -6.44 -2.03 -8.71
N LEU A 58 -5.75 -1.75 -7.59
CA LEU A 58 -4.81 -0.64 -7.50
C LEU A 58 -3.42 -1.06 -7.98
N HIS A 59 -2.73 -0.16 -8.70
CA HIS A 59 -1.29 -0.28 -8.90
C HIS A 59 -0.56 -0.16 -7.56
N LEU A 60 0.64 -0.73 -7.45
CA LEU A 60 1.35 -0.78 -6.18
C LEU A 60 2.76 -0.18 -6.27
N PHE A 61 3.08 0.64 -5.28
CA PHE A 61 4.45 0.83 -4.84
C PHE A 61 4.59 0.18 -3.45
N ILE A 62 5.58 -0.69 -3.27
CA ILE A 62 5.77 -1.38 -1.99
C ILE A 62 7.18 -1.10 -1.48
N GLU A 63 7.30 -0.51 -0.29
CA GLU A 63 8.59 -0.31 0.33
C GLU A 63 9.27 -1.64 0.65
N LYS A 64 10.62 -1.64 0.67
CA LYS A 64 11.37 -2.85 0.96
C LYS A 64 11.42 -3.13 2.48
N PRO A 65 11.54 -4.40 2.88
CA PRO A 65 11.33 -5.60 2.06
C PRO A 65 9.83 -5.83 1.77
N LEU A 66 9.53 -6.53 0.67
CA LEU A 66 8.15 -6.88 0.28
C LEU A 66 7.38 -7.62 1.39
N ALA A 67 8.06 -8.50 2.11
CA ALA A 67 7.48 -9.32 3.18
C ALA A 67 8.58 -9.81 4.13
N VAL A 68 8.18 -10.32 5.30
CA VAL A 68 9.09 -10.96 6.27
C VAL A 68 9.46 -12.41 5.88
N SER A 69 8.76 -13.00 4.91
CA SER A 69 9.05 -14.32 4.33
C SER A 69 8.51 -14.41 2.90
N ALA A 70 8.84 -15.48 2.18
CA ALA A 70 8.30 -15.71 0.84
C ALA A 70 6.84 -16.25 0.82
N ALA A 71 6.28 -16.62 1.97
CA ALA A 71 4.90 -17.11 2.04
C ALA A 71 3.93 -16.02 1.57
N GLY A 72 3.03 -16.38 0.64
CA GLY A 72 2.04 -15.46 0.05
C GLY A 72 2.57 -14.49 -1.03
N VAL A 73 3.89 -14.43 -1.25
CA VAL A 73 4.46 -13.58 -2.32
C VAL A 73 3.98 -14.03 -3.71
N LYS A 74 3.89 -15.35 -3.92
CA LYS A 74 3.35 -15.90 -5.19
C LYS A 74 1.90 -15.47 -5.41
N GLU A 75 1.09 -15.49 -4.35
CA GLU A 75 -0.32 -15.07 -4.42
C GLU A 75 -0.44 -13.61 -4.86
N LEU A 76 0.39 -12.72 -4.30
CA LEU A 76 0.43 -11.32 -4.73
C LEU A 76 0.83 -11.19 -6.19
N ALA A 77 1.83 -11.95 -6.65
CA ALA A 77 2.26 -11.93 -8.05
C ALA A 77 1.14 -12.39 -9.01
N ASP A 78 0.43 -13.47 -8.66
CA ASP A 78 -0.69 -14.00 -9.44
C ASP A 78 -1.85 -12.98 -9.50
N GLU A 79 -2.16 -12.30 -8.39
CA GLU A 79 -3.21 -11.27 -8.32
C GLU A 79 -2.87 -10.06 -9.21
N VAL A 80 -1.61 -9.62 -9.15
CA VAL A 80 -1.10 -8.50 -9.95
C VAL A 80 -1.13 -8.82 -11.44
N GLU A 81 -0.67 -10.02 -11.83
CA GLU A 81 -0.64 -10.45 -13.22
C GLU A 81 -2.05 -10.61 -13.81
N SER A 82 -2.94 -11.31 -13.11
CA SER A 82 -4.32 -11.54 -13.57
C SER A 82 -5.10 -10.25 -13.80
N ARG A 83 -4.81 -9.20 -13.01
CA ARG A 83 -5.44 -7.88 -13.12
C ARG A 83 -4.66 -6.89 -13.97
N LYS A 84 -3.49 -7.29 -14.51
CA LYS A 84 -2.61 -6.44 -15.32
C LYS A 84 -2.17 -5.16 -14.58
N LEU A 85 -1.86 -5.30 -13.29
CA LEU A 85 -1.42 -4.19 -12.44
C LEU A 85 0.08 -3.96 -12.58
N THR A 86 0.51 -2.70 -12.44
CA THR A 86 1.93 -2.37 -12.33
C THR A 86 2.35 -2.37 -10.86
N VAL A 87 3.52 -2.95 -10.58
CA VAL A 87 4.13 -2.98 -9.24
C VAL A 87 5.57 -2.51 -9.29
N LEU A 88 5.94 -1.62 -8.38
CA LEU A 88 7.33 -1.21 -8.13
C LEU A 88 7.72 -1.48 -6.67
N MET A 89 8.90 -2.02 -6.44
CA MET A 89 9.48 -2.16 -5.10
C MET A 89 10.43 -1.01 -4.83
N GLY A 90 10.34 -0.41 -3.63
CA GLY A 90 11.31 0.56 -3.13
C GLY A 90 12.72 -0.01 -3.10
N SER A 91 13.56 0.40 -4.05
CA SER A 91 14.96 -0.03 -4.14
C SER A 91 15.87 1.19 -4.32
N ASN A 92 15.84 2.07 -3.33
CA ASN A 92 16.47 3.39 -3.34
C ASN A 92 18.02 3.40 -3.47
N TRP A 93 18.68 2.24 -3.50
CA TRP A 93 20.12 2.12 -3.77
C TRP A 93 20.43 1.76 -5.24
N LYS A 94 19.39 1.52 -6.06
CA LYS A 94 19.54 1.21 -7.49
C LYS A 94 19.31 2.42 -8.40
N PHE A 95 18.95 3.56 -7.81
CA PHE A 95 18.61 4.83 -8.46
C PHE A 95 19.26 5.97 -7.68
#